data_AF-A0A2N7AV12-F1
#
_entry.id   AF-A0A2N7AV12-F1
#
_cell.length_a   1.000
_cell.length_b   1.000
_cell.length_c   1.000
_cell.angle_alpha   90.00
_cell.angle_beta   90.00
_cell.angle_gamma   90.00
#
_symmetry.space_group_name_H-M   'P 1'
#
loop_
_entity.id
_entity.type
_entity.pdbx_description
1 polymer ?
#
loop_
_entity_poly.entity_id
_entity_poly.type
_entity_poly.pdbx_seq_one_letter_code
_entity_poly.pdbx_strand_id
1 'polypeptide(L)'
;MDDVRILKGWTKEERKELEEAKDTENLGDFLHAITEYRYKVTHYQYVWDKYDAAKTQDQFSIIQDIVDFYTDKAKFPEPKKYYVHFIKGDEYSYLNINSEGGAELGTKFGFGHWKTKFTRDEVVAIDPRLVVFMEEVKDDE
;
A
#
# COMPACT_ATOMS: atom_id res chain seq x y z
N MET A 1 -20.15 -1.95 10.27
CA MET A 1 -18.91 -1.94 9.48
C MET A 1 -18.79 -3.33 8.91
N ASP A 2 -18.81 -3.47 7.59
CA ASP A 2 -18.52 -4.75 6.97
C ASP A 2 -17.10 -5.16 7.37
N ASP A 3 -16.97 -6.36 7.93
CA ASP A 3 -15.71 -6.92 8.39
C ASP A 3 -14.84 -7.25 7.15
N VAL A 4 -14.20 -6.23 6.57
CA VAL A 4 -13.36 -6.39 5.39
C VAL A 4 -12.07 -7.10 5.78
N ARG A 5 -11.81 -8.26 5.18
CA ARG A 5 -10.63 -9.08 5.46
C ARG A 5 -9.35 -8.36 5.02
N ILE A 6 -8.31 -8.38 5.85
CA ILE A 6 -7.00 -7.82 5.49
C ILE A 6 -6.14 -8.89 4.83
N LEU A 7 -5.76 -8.67 3.57
CA LEU A 7 -4.87 -9.57 2.81
C LEU A 7 -3.42 -9.44 3.29
N LYS A 8 -2.80 -10.55 3.66
CA LYS A 8 -1.41 -10.62 4.15
C LYS A 8 -0.59 -11.56 3.25
N GLY A 9 0.73 -11.43 3.27
CA GLY A 9 1.63 -12.29 2.48
C GLY A 9 1.78 -11.88 1.00
N TRP A 10 1.27 -10.71 0.63
CA TRP A 10 1.42 -10.12 -0.70
C TRP A 10 2.56 -9.09 -0.73
N THR A 11 3.45 -9.16 -1.71
CA THR A 11 4.56 -8.21 -1.94
C THR A 11 4.04 -6.86 -2.46
N LYS A 12 4.91 -5.84 -2.52
CA LYS A 12 4.51 -4.51 -3.03
C LYS A 12 4.16 -4.59 -4.52
N GLU A 13 4.92 -5.38 -5.27
CA GLU A 13 4.76 -5.57 -6.70
C GLU A 13 3.49 -6.35 -7.03
N GLU A 14 3.22 -7.46 -6.30
CA GLU A 14 1.99 -8.25 -6.50
C GLU A 14 0.73 -7.42 -6.17
N ARG A 15 0.78 -6.59 -5.10
CA ARG A 15 -0.32 -5.69 -4.75
C ARG A 15 -0.57 -4.66 -5.83
N LYS A 16 0.50 -4.05 -6.32
CA LYS A 16 0.43 -3.04 -7.37
C LYS A 16 -0.20 -3.63 -8.63
N GLU A 17 0.22 -4.82 -9.06
CA GLU A 17 -0.39 -5.50 -10.20
C GLU A 17 -1.88 -5.77 -9.99
N LEU A 18 -2.30 -6.16 -8.78
CA LEU A 18 -3.72 -6.39 -8.47
C LEU A 18 -4.54 -5.09 -8.45
N GLU A 19 -4.01 -4.03 -7.86
CA GLU A 19 -4.64 -2.71 -7.84
C GLU A 19 -4.79 -2.16 -9.27
N GLU A 20 -3.71 -2.20 -10.07
CA GLU A 20 -3.74 -1.78 -11.48
C GLU A 20 -4.71 -2.62 -12.32
N ALA A 21 -4.72 -3.94 -12.14
CA ALA A 21 -5.63 -4.83 -12.85
C ALA A 21 -7.11 -4.57 -12.47
N LYS A 22 -7.42 -4.39 -11.19
CA LYS A 22 -8.79 -4.09 -10.74
C LYS A 22 -9.33 -2.77 -11.30
N ASP A 23 -8.44 -1.79 -11.50
CA ASP A 23 -8.78 -0.49 -12.08
C ASP A 23 -8.96 -0.52 -13.60
N THR A 24 -8.38 -1.51 -14.29
CA THR A 24 -8.28 -1.52 -15.76
C THR A 24 -9.00 -2.68 -16.44
N GLU A 25 -9.19 -3.80 -15.75
CA GLU A 25 -9.69 -5.06 -16.29
C GLU A 25 -10.76 -5.67 -15.36
N ASN A 26 -11.55 -6.61 -15.90
CA ASN A 26 -12.48 -7.37 -15.07
C ASN A 26 -11.80 -8.62 -14.49
N LEU A 27 -12.37 -9.13 -13.39
CA LEU A 27 -11.86 -10.31 -12.68
C LEU A 27 -11.66 -11.54 -13.59
N GLY A 28 -12.54 -11.77 -14.56
CA GLY A 28 -12.46 -12.93 -15.44
C GLY A 28 -11.23 -12.91 -16.33
N ASP A 29 -10.96 -11.76 -16.95
CA ASP A 29 -9.78 -11.57 -17.81
C ASP A 29 -8.49 -11.69 -17.00
N PHE A 30 -8.44 -11.10 -15.80
CA PHE A 30 -7.30 -11.20 -14.91
C PHE A 30 -7.03 -12.65 -14.48
N LEU A 31 -8.06 -13.39 -14.06
CA LEU A 31 -7.93 -14.81 -13.68
C LEU A 31 -7.44 -15.65 -14.87
N HIS A 32 -7.99 -15.43 -16.06
CA HIS A 32 -7.54 -16.12 -17.28
C HIS A 32 -6.07 -15.83 -17.57
N ALA A 33 -5.63 -14.58 -17.41
CA ALA A 33 -4.23 -14.18 -17.60
C ALA A 33 -3.28 -14.92 -16.65
N ILE A 34 -3.64 -15.08 -15.38
CA ILE A 34 -2.78 -15.76 -14.40
C ILE A 34 -2.86 -17.28 -14.44
N THR A 35 -3.97 -17.89 -14.88
CA THR A 35 -4.13 -19.36 -14.85
C THR A 35 -3.77 -20.07 -16.15
N GLU A 36 -3.93 -19.43 -17.32
CA GLU A 36 -3.80 -20.11 -18.63
C GLU A 36 -2.51 -19.76 -19.39
N TYR A 37 -1.98 -18.55 -19.25
CA TYR A 37 -0.86 -18.09 -20.08
C TYR A 37 0.51 -18.43 -19.47
N ARG A 38 0.99 -19.67 -19.66
CA ARG A 38 2.36 -20.09 -19.27
C ARG A 38 3.49 -19.60 -20.19
N TYR A 39 3.18 -18.96 -21.32
CA TYR A 39 4.15 -18.72 -22.40
C TYR A 39 4.18 -17.30 -22.96
N LYS A 40 3.41 -16.36 -22.40
CA LYS A 40 3.53 -14.94 -22.73
C LYS A 40 3.88 -14.20 -21.44
N VAL A 41 4.82 -13.26 -21.54
CA VAL A 41 5.05 -12.25 -20.51
C VAL A 41 3.70 -11.60 -20.25
N THR A 42 3.05 -11.95 -19.14
CA THR A 42 1.85 -11.26 -18.71
C THR A 42 2.30 -9.91 -18.14
N HIS A 43 1.44 -8.91 -18.20
CA HIS A 43 1.67 -7.66 -17.45
C HIS A 43 1.53 -7.86 -15.93
N TYR A 44 1.30 -9.11 -15.50
CA TYR A 44 1.03 -9.56 -14.13
C TYR A 44 2.04 -10.62 -13.70
N GLN A 45 3.31 -10.40 -14.01
CA GLN A 45 4.38 -11.39 -13.83
C GLN A 45 4.51 -11.77 -12.36
N TYR A 46 4.40 -10.82 -11.43
CA TYR A 46 4.59 -11.11 -10.00
C TYR A 46 3.44 -11.96 -9.44
N VAL A 47 2.19 -11.64 -9.78
CA VAL A 47 1.02 -12.44 -9.35
C VAL A 47 1.03 -13.81 -10.03
N TRP A 48 1.42 -13.88 -11.31
CA TRP A 48 1.57 -15.14 -12.02
C TRP A 48 2.66 -16.02 -11.39
N ASP A 49 3.85 -15.47 -11.10
CA ASP A 49 4.95 -16.19 -10.45
C ASP A 49 4.51 -16.74 -9.09
N LYS A 50 3.75 -15.95 -8.31
CA LYS A 50 3.18 -16.39 -7.03
C LYS A 50 2.25 -17.58 -7.21
N TYR A 51 1.39 -17.54 -8.23
CA TYR A 51 0.43 -18.60 -8.53
C TYR A 51 1.09 -19.88 -9.08
N ASP A 52 2.06 -19.74 -10.00
CA ASP A 52 2.75 -20.87 -10.64
C ASP A 52 3.67 -21.60 -9.64
N ALA A 53 4.33 -20.86 -8.73
CA ALA A 53 5.18 -21.44 -7.68
C ALA A 53 4.38 -22.11 -6.54
N ALA A 54 3.08 -21.81 -6.42
CA ALA A 54 2.23 -22.29 -5.34
C ALA A 54 1.79 -23.75 -5.56
N LYS A 55 1.65 -24.51 -4.45
CA LYS A 55 0.99 -25.82 -4.49
C LYS A 55 -0.51 -25.65 -4.73
N THR A 56 -1.18 -26.70 -5.19
CA THR A 56 -2.62 -26.66 -5.54
C THR A 56 -3.52 -26.06 -4.44
N GLN A 57 -3.26 -26.36 -3.17
CA GLN A 57 -4.05 -25.78 -2.06
C GLN A 57 -3.79 -24.29 -1.87
N ASP A 58 -2.55 -23.85 -2.08
CA ASP A 58 -2.15 -22.46 -1.98
C ASP A 58 -2.67 -21.66 -3.19
N GLN A 59 -2.75 -22.28 -4.38
CA GLN A 59 -3.38 -21.71 -5.57
C GLN A 59 -4.85 -21.35 -5.34
N PHE A 60 -5.63 -22.22 -4.67
CA PHE A 60 -7.01 -21.90 -4.30
C PHE A 60 -7.09 -20.69 -3.35
N SER A 61 -6.16 -20.60 -2.40
CA SER A 61 -6.12 -19.48 -1.46
C SER A 61 -5.76 -18.16 -2.17
N ILE A 62 -4.83 -18.20 -3.12
CA ILE A 62 -4.47 -17.06 -3.96
C ILE A 62 -5.68 -16.60 -4.80
N ILE A 63 -6.38 -17.52 -5.46
CA ILE A 63 -7.59 -17.18 -6.23
C ILE A 63 -8.66 -16.55 -5.31
N GLN A 64 -8.87 -17.11 -4.11
CA GLN A 64 -9.85 -16.56 -3.18
C GLN A 64 -9.49 -15.14 -2.72
N ASP A 65 -8.21 -14.88 -2.43
CA ASP A 65 -7.70 -13.54 -2.12
C ASP A 65 -8.00 -12.54 -3.24
N ILE A 66 -7.76 -12.93 -4.49
CA ILE A 66 -8.03 -12.10 -5.67
C ILE A 66 -9.54 -11.83 -5.80
N VAL A 67 -10.38 -12.86 -5.70
CA VAL A 67 -11.84 -12.72 -5.78
C VAL A 67 -12.36 -11.80 -4.68
N ASP A 68 -11.90 -11.98 -3.44
CA ASP A 68 -12.32 -11.14 -2.32
C ASP A 68 -11.87 -9.68 -2.51
N PHE A 69 -10.67 -9.46 -3.05
CA PHE A 69 -10.18 -8.13 -3.38
C PHE A 69 -11.01 -7.44 -4.47
N TYR A 70 -11.33 -8.15 -5.56
CA TYR A 70 -12.15 -7.63 -6.65
C TYR A 70 -13.61 -7.38 -6.25
N THR A 71 -14.09 -8.05 -5.19
CA THR A 71 -15.47 -7.90 -4.69
C THR A 71 -15.57 -7.07 -3.41
N ASP A 72 -14.51 -6.34 -3.06
CA ASP A 72 -14.41 -5.47 -1.88
C ASP A 72 -14.65 -6.17 -0.53
N LYS A 73 -14.55 -7.51 -0.51
CA LYS A 73 -14.59 -8.33 0.72
C LYS A 73 -13.25 -8.39 1.42
N ALA A 74 -12.18 -8.07 0.70
CA ALA A 74 -10.85 -7.95 1.26
C ALA A 74 -10.11 -6.73 0.72
N LYS A 75 -9.18 -6.21 1.51
CA LYS A 75 -8.29 -5.11 1.13
C LYS A 75 -6.86 -5.37 1.57
N PHE A 76 -5.91 -4.74 0.91
CA PHE A 76 -4.55 -4.70 1.42
C PHE A 76 -4.45 -3.81 2.66
N PRO A 77 -3.52 -4.11 3.58
CA PRO A 77 -3.26 -3.23 4.71
C PRO A 77 -2.79 -1.88 4.16
N GLU A 78 -3.41 -0.80 4.63
CA GLU A 78 -2.93 0.54 4.31
C GLU A 78 -1.48 0.69 4.78
N PRO A 79 -0.63 1.40 4.02
CA PRO A 79 0.74 1.66 4.45
C PRO A 79 0.71 2.40 5.78
N LYS A 80 1.52 1.94 6.74
CA LYS A 80 1.72 2.69 7.99
C LYS A 80 2.13 4.12 7.67
N LYS A 81 1.43 5.06 8.27
CA LYS A 81 1.72 6.49 8.17
C LYS A 81 2.44 6.96 9.42
N TYR A 82 3.29 7.97 9.23
CA TYR A 82 4.12 8.53 10.28
C TYR A 82 4.06 10.06 10.19
N TYR A 83 4.06 10.70 11.36
CA TYR A 83 4.49 12.08 11.49
C TYR A 83 6.02 12.11 11.59
N VAL A 84 6.67 13.18 11.14
CA VAL A 84 8.12 13.38 11.38
C VAL A 84 8.27 14.51 12.39
N HIS A 85 8.70 14.18 13.61
CA HIS A 85 8.71 15.07 14.77
C HIS A 85 10.14 15.34 15.24
N PHE A 86 10.64 16.56 14.99
CA PHE A 86 12.05 16.86 15.22
C PHE A 86 12.40 17.08 16.69
N ILE A 87 11.51 17.70 17.47
CA ILE A 87 11.76 18.06 18.87
C ILE A 87 10.65 17.48 19.75
N LYS A 88 10.95 16.39 20.44
CA LYS A 88 9.98 15.73 21.31
C LYS A 88 9.39 16.69 22.35
N GLY A 89 8.06 16.83 22.34
CA GLY A 89 7.31 17.70 23.24
C GLY A 89 7.02 19.09 22.68
N ASP A 90 7.55 19.43 21.50
CA ASP A 90 7.23 20.66 20.79
C ASP A 90 6.20 20.40 19.68
N GLU A 91 4.95 20.76 19.95
CA GLU A 91 3.82 20.55 19.05
C GLU A 91 3.93 21.27 17.69
N TYR A 92 4.87 22.19 17.52
CA TYR A 92 5.12 22.92 16.27
C TYR A 92 6.35 22.42 15.52
N SER A 93 6.94 21.30 15.93
CA SER A 93 8.16 20.74 15.34
C SER A 93 7.91 19.55 14.40
N TYR A 94 6.73 19.47 13.79
CA TYR A 94 6.39 18.43 12.81
C TYR A 94 6.67 18.87 11.38
N LEU A 95 7.24 17.98 10.56
CA LEU A 95 7.42 18.22 9.13
C LEU A 95 6.08 18.28 8.41
N ASN A 96 5.85 19.38 7.71
CA ASN A 96 4.74 19.55 6.80
C ASN A 96 5.27 19.85 5.40
N ILE A 97 4.68 19.26 4.36
CA ILE A 97 5.04 19.50 2.95
C ILE A 97 3.82 19.96 2.16
N ASN A 98 3.93 21.07 1.43
CA ASN A 98 2.86 21.57 0.57
C ASN A 98 2.88 20.91 -0.82
N SER A 99 1.85 21.16 -1.62
CA SER A 99 1.71 20.58 -2.97
C SER A 99 2.80 21.01 -3.97
N GLU A 100 3.52 22.10 -3.68
CA GLU A 100 4.64 22.59 -4.50
C GLU A 100 6.00 22.00 -4.06
N GLY A 101 6.00 21.17 -3.01
CA GLY A 101 7.21 20.57 -2.43
C GLY A 101 7.92 21.46 -1.40
N GLY A 102 7.36 22.62 -1.05
CA GLY A 102 7.85 23.44 0.06
C GLY A 102 7.66 22.72 1.39
N ALA A 103 8.68 22.77 2.25
CA ALA A 103 8.69 22.10 3.55
C ALA A 103 8.76 23.13 4.69
N GLU A 104 7.97 22.93 5.74
CA GLU A 104 7.98 23.75 6.95
C GLU A 104 7.80 22.91 8.22
N LEU A 105 8.10 23.51 9.37
CA LEU A 105 7.74 22.95 10.67
C LEU A 105 6.40 23.53 11.11
N GLY A 106 5.52 22.67 11.61
CA GLY A 106 4.24 23.08 12.15
C GLY A 106 3.63 22.01 13.04
N THR A 107 2.31 22.07 13.17
CA THR A 107 1.57 21.07 13.95
C THR A 107 1.28 19.82 13.14
N LYS A 108 1.12 18.69 13.84
CA LYS A 108 0.69 17.40 13.24
C LYS A 108 -0.69 17.46 12.56
N PHE A 109 -1.53 18.43 12.93
CA PHE A 109 -2.95 18.48 12.55
C PHE A 109 -3.22 18.99 11.14
N GLY A 110 -2.20 19.43 10.39
CA GLY A 110 -2.31 19.76 8.97
C GLY A 110 -3.41 20.76 8.63
N PHE A 111 -3.07 22.03 8.52
CA PHE A 111 -4.02 23.04 8.05
C PHE A 111 -3.94 23.18 6.52
N GLY A 112 -5.07 23.20 5.81
CA GLY A 112 -5.11 23.45 4.37
C GLY A 112 -4.50 22.33 3.50
N HIS A 113 -3.68 22.69 2.52
CA HIS A 113 -3.09 21.77 1.53
C HIS A 113 -1.74 21.15 1.96
N TRP A 114 -1.44 21.17 3.26
CA TRP A 114 -0.20 20.63 3.80
C TRP A 114 -0.33 19.13 4.13
N LYS A 115 0.58 18.34 3.59
CA LYS A 115 0.75 16.92 3.92
C LYS A 115 1.55 16.80 5.22
N THR A 116 0.99 16.13 6.21
CA THR A 116 1.61 15.94 7.54
C THR A 116 1.88 14.48 7.87
N LYS A 117 1.30 13.56 7.11
CA LYS A 117 1.43 12.10 7.29
C LYS A 117 2.15 11.51 6.09
N PHE A 118 3.18 10.72 6.35
CA PHE A 118 4.05 10.15 5.33
C PHE A 118 4.18 8.64 5.50
N THR A 119 4.36 7.92 4.40
CA THR A 119 4.87 6.55 4.46
C THR A 119 6.37 6.57 4.75
N ARG A 120 6.94 5.44 5.20
CA ARG A 120 8.40 5.33 5.40
C ARG A 120 9.19 5.60 4.11
N ASP A 121 8.71 5.09 2.98
CA ASP A 121 9.35 5.28 1.68
C ASP A 121 9.40 6.77 1.31
N GLU A 122 8.34 7.52 1.61
CA GLU A 122 8.29 8.97 1.39
C GLU A 122 9.26 9.72 2.29
N VAL A 123 9.36 9.36 3.58
CA VAL A 123 10.34 9.97 4.50
C VAL A 123 11.76 9.72 4.02
N VAL A 124 12.07 8.49 3.58
CA VAL A 124 13.38 8.13 3.02
C VAL A 124 13.69 8.90 1.73
N ALA A 125 12.69 9.10 0.87
CA ALA A 125 12.84 9.87 -0.36
C ALA A 125 13.07 11.37 -0.12
N ILE A 126 12.52 11.93 0.97
CA ILE A 126 12.80 13.30 1.41
C ILE A 126 14.23 13.39 1.94
N ASP A 127 14.55 12.64 3.00
CA ASP A 127 15.89 12.48 3.55
C ASP A 127 15.93 11.26 4.48
N PRO A 128 16.78 10.25 4.21
CA PRO A 128 16.85 9.03 5.03
C PRO A 128 17.21 9.28 6.50
N ARG A 129 17.83 10.42 6.84
CA ARG A 129 18.13 10.80 8.23
C ARG A 129 16.87 11.13 9.03
N LEU A 130 15.74 11.38 8.36
CA LEU A 130 14.48 11.70 9.02
C LEU A 130 13.80 10.49 9.65
N VAL A 131 14.23 9.28 9.31
CA VAL A 131 13.63 8.04 9.81
C VAL A 131 13.66 7.94 11.33
N VAL A 132 14.67 8.52 11.98
CA VAL A 132 14.79 8.50 13.46
C VAL A 132 13.78 9.41 14.17
N PHE A 133 13.17 10.33 13.43
CA PHE A 133 12.16 11.27 13.94
C PHE A 133 10.72 10.83 13.63
N MET A 134 10.54 9.63 13.09
CA MET A 134 9.21 9.12 12.73
C MET A 134 8.40 8.72 13.97
N GLU A 135 7.21 9.29 14.11
CA GLU A 135 6.19 8.90 15.08
C GLU A 135 5.04 8.21 14.35
N GLU A 136 4.75 6.96 14.69
CA GLU A 136 3.66 6.20 14.06
C GLU A 136 2.31 6.88 14.32
N VAL A 137 1.56 7.12 13.24
CA VAL A 137 0.17 7.57 13.32
C VAL A 137 -0.63 6.40 13.84
N LYS A 138 -1.18 6.53 15.05
CA LYS A 138 -2.19 5.61 15.54
C LYS A 138 -3.50 6.00 14.86
N ASP A 139 -4.11 5.07 14.16
CA ASP A 139 -5.49 5.24 13.73
C ASP A 139 -6.37 5.20 15.00
N ASP A 140 -7.16 6.25 15.21
CA ASP A 140 -8.21 6.21 16.23
C ASP A 140 -9.24 5.18 15.74
N GLU A 141 -9.37 4.05 16.48
CA GLU A 141 -10.36 3.00 16.24
C GLU A 141 -11.81 3.53 16.25
#